data_AF-A0A7V0R3U4-F1
#
_entry.id   AF-A0A7V0R3U4-F1
#
_cell.length_a   1.000
_cell.length_b   1.000
_cell.length_c   1.000
_cell.angle_alpha   90.00
_cell.angle_beta   90.00
_cell.angle_gamma   90.00
#
_symmetry.space_group_name_H-M   'P 1'
#
loop_
_entity.id
_entity.type
_entity.pdbx_description
1 polymer ?
#
loop_
_entity_poly.entity_id
_entity_poly.type
_entity_poly.pdbx_seq_one_letter_code
_entity_poly.pdbx_strand_id
1 'polypeptide(L)'
;MSGYKDYTIVIRLKSPVVTPFQSDTIFGHICWAVRFLKWKEEDRLADFLDSYNGAPPLLVSNGFPEGYLPKPVLPPVTQDFLGRVFQEEDLKEKAYRI
;
A
#
# COMPACT_ATOMS: atom_id res chain seq x y z
N MET A 1 7.80 9.53 -2.02
CA MET A 1 8.52 8.49 -1.25
C MET A 1 9.62 7.89 -2.14
N SER A 2 10.75 8.60 -2.29
CA SER A 2 11.74 8.38 -3.38
C SER A 2 12.76 7.25 -3.13
N GLY A 3 12.38 6.15 -2.47
CA GLY A 3 13.35 5.09 -2.11
C GLY A 3 12.83 3.65 -2.08
N TYR A 4 11.51 3.43 -2.20
CA TYR A 4 10.96 2.08 -2.24
C TYR A 4 10.80 1.61 -3.68
N LYS A 5 11.00 0.30 -3.87
CA LYS A 5 10.65 -0.39 -5.11
C LYS A 5 9.39 -1.21 -4.86
N ASP A 6 8.42 -1.07 -5.74
CA ASP A 6 7.17 -1.81 -5.66
C ASP A 6 7.36 -3.24 -6.13
N TYR A 7 6.79 -4.18 -5.38
CA TYR A 7 6.76 -5.60 -5.70
C TYR A 7 5.33 -6.10 -5.58
N THR A 8 4.95 -7.00 -6.48
CA THR A 8 3.63 -7.65 -6.45
C THR A 8 3.80 -9.15 -6.26
N ILE A 9 3.06 -9.71 -5.29
CA ILE A 9 2.99 -11.15 -5.05
C ILE A 9 1.57 -11.60 -5.31
N VAL A 10 1.39 -12.54 -6.24
CA VAL A 10 0.09 -13.13 -6.55
C VAL A 10 -0.05 -14.46 -5.82
N ILE A 11 -1.04 -14.54 -4.93
CA ILE A 11 -1.34 -15.75 -4.16
C ILE A 11 -2.50 -16.49 -4.83
N ARG A 12 -2.23 -17.70 -5.34
CA ARG A 12 -3.27 -18.59 -5.89
C ARG A 12 -3.85 -19.46 -4.79
N LEU A 13 -5.06 -19.14 -4.35
CA LEU A 13 -5.77 -19.94 -3.35
C LEU A 13 -6.07 -21.34 -3.89
N LYS A 14 -5.83 -22.36 -3.06
CA LYS A 14 -6.14 -23.78 -3.34
C LYS A 14 -7.35 -24.29 -2.55
N SER A 15 -7.83 -23.49 -1.60
CA SER A 15 -8.97 -23.77 -0.73
C SER A 15 -9.56 -22.44 -0.22
N PRO A 16 -10.76 -22.44 0.38
CA PRO A 16 -11.31 -21.28 1.06
C PRO A 16 -10.39 -20.75 2.17
N VAL A 17 -10.44 -19.45 2.41
CA VAL A 17 -9.75 -18.77 3.51
C VAL A 17 -10.76 -18.18 4.48
N VAL A 18 -10.42 -18.19 5.77
CA VAL A 18 -11.29 -17.64 6.83
C VAL A 18 -10.90 -16.20 7.17
N THR A 19 -9.59 -15.92 7.23
CA THR A 19 -9.06 -14.60 7.56
C THR A 19 -8.83 -13.79 6.28
N PRO A 20 -9.36 -12.56 6.19
CA PRO A 20 -9.02 -11.65 5.09
C PRO A 20 -7.52 -11.35 5.05
N PHE A 21 -7.00 -11.05 3.87
CA PHE A 21 -5.59 -10.68 3.67
C PHE A 21 -5.32 -9.24 4.10
N GLN A 22 -5.49 -8.92 5.38
CA GLN A 22 -5.15 -7.60 5.91
C GLN A 22 -3.62 -7.46 6.09
N SER A 23 -3.10 -6.24 5.93
CA SER A 23 -1.68 -5.95 5.94
C SER A 23 -1.00 -6.32 7.26
N ASP A 24 -1.68 -6.14 8.38
CA ASP A 24 -1.22 -6.51 9.72
C ASP A 24 -1.08 -8.04 9.86
N THR A 25 -2.04 -8.79 9.33
CA THR A 25 -2.03 -10.25 9.31
C THR A 25 -0.89 -10.77 8.44
N ILE A 26 -0.70 -10.20 7.24
CA ILE A 26 0.40 -10.56 6.34
C ILE A 26 1.74 -10.20 6.99
N PHE A 27 1.85 -9.02 7.58
CA PHE A 27 3.05 -8.58 8.28
C PHE A 27 3.40 -9.53 9.43
N GLY A 28 2.43 -9.97 10.23
CA GLY A 28 2.64 -10.98 11.26
C GLY A 28 3.21 -12.29 10.72
N HIS A 29 2.71 -12.76 9.57
CA HIS A 29 3.27 -13.95 8.91
C HIS A 29 4.70 -13.74 8.41
N ILE A 30 5.02 -12.54 7.92
CA ILE A 30 6.40 -12.16 7.56
C ILE A 30 7.29 -12.18 8.80
N CYS A 31 6.85 -11.64 9.93
CA CYS A 31 7.60 -11.71 11.20
C CYS A 31 7.88 -13.16 11.63
N TRP A 32 6.89 -14.05 11.51
CA TRP A 32 7.10 -15.48 11.75
C TRP A 32 8.11 -16.09 10.78
N ALA A 33 8.03 -15.75 9.50
CA ALA A 33 8.98 -16.19 8.49
C ALA A 33 10.40 -15.67 8.77
N VAL A 34 10.57 -14.42 9.19
CA VAL A 34 11.86 -13.86 9.61
C VAL A 34 12.40 -14.65 10.80
N ARG A 35 11.56 -14.91 11.81
CA ARG A 35 11.93 -15.65 13.02
C ARG A 35 12.31 -17.11 12.76
N PHE A 36 11.62 -17.77 11.83
CA PHE A 36 11.69 -19.21 11.58
C PHE A 36 12.24 -19.60 10.22
N LEU A 37 12.75 -18.71 9.38
CA LEU A 37 13.46 -19.08 8.13
C LEU A 37 14.89 -18.56 8.12
N LYS A 38 15.22 -17.59 8.97
CA LYS A 38 16.61 -17.18 9.24
C LYS A 38 17.18 -18.04 10.37
N TRP A 39 17.73 -19.19 10.01
CA TRP A 39 18.30 -20.15 10.94
C TRP A 39 19.79 -19.88 11.01
N LYS A 40 20.26 -19.31 12.13
CA LYS A 40 21.63 -19.44 12.70
C LYS A 40 22.02 -18.32 13.66
N GLU A 41 21.28 -17.22 13.74
CA GLU A 41 21.65 -16.05 14.56
C GLU A 41 20.55 -15.69 15.55
N GLU A 42 20.94 -15.27 16.75
CA GLU A 42 20.02 -14.78 17.77
C GLU A 42 19.47 -13.39 17.40
N ASP A 43 18.17 -13.23 17.64
CA ASP A 43 17.36 -12.01 17.63
C ASP A 43 17.17 -11.18 16.33
N ARG A 44 17.27 -11.82 15.15
CA ARG A 44 16.96 -11.17 13.86
C ARG A 44 15.56 -10.56 13.75
N LEU A 45 14.59 -11.04 14.54
CA LEU A 45 13.25 -10.46 14.56
C LEU A 45 13.25 -9.09 15.26
N ALA A 46 13.94 -8.96 16.40
CA ALA A 46 14.03 -7.67 17.09
C ALA A 46 14.71 -6.63 16.21
N ASP A 47 15.85 -6.96 15.58
CA ASP A 47 16.54 -6.06 14.65
C ASP A 47 15.64 -5.63 13.48
N PHE A 48 14.89 -6.59 12.93
CA PHE A 48 13.94 -6.31 11.85
C PHE A 48 12.84 -5.35 12.31
N LEU A 49 12.28 -5.55 13.51
CA LEU A 49 11.26 -4.65 14.06
C LEU A 49 11.83 -3.28 14.43
N ASP A 50 13.06 -3.20 14.94
CA ASP A 50 13.70 -1.94 15.31
C ASP A 50 13.92 -1.03 14.10
N SER A 51 14.21 -1.60 12.93
CA SER A 51 14.36 -0.83 11.69
C SER A 51 13.10 -0.02 11.29
N TYR A 52 11.92 -0.40 11.79
CA TYR A 52 10.67 0.36 11.59
C TYR A 52 10.62 1.69 12.36
N ASN A 53 11.49 1.91 13.34
CA ASN A 53 11.60 3.20 14.04
C ASN A 53 12.24 4.30 13.18
N GLY A 54 12.84 3.94 12.04
CA GLY A 54 13.47 4.87 11.11
C GLY A 54 13.01 4.66 9.67
N ALA A 55 13.74 3.79 8.96
CA ALA A 55 13.49 3.49 7.56
C ALA A 55 12.97 2.05 7.42
N PRO A 56 11.64 1.85 7.43
CA PRO A 56 11.07 0.51 7.44
C PRO A 56 11.50 -0.28 6.18
N PRO A 57 12.06 -1.48 6.31
CA PRO A 57 12.64 -2.21 5.18
C PRO A 57 11.58 -2.65 4.16
N LEU A 58 10.32 -2.76 4.59
CA LEU A 58 9.20 -3.11 3.74
C LEU A 58 7.90 -2.48 4.25
N LEU A 59 7.03 -2.13 3.31
CA LEU A 59 5.64 -1.75 3.56
C LEU A 59 4.74 -2.74 2.83
N VAL A 60 3.66 -3.16 3.48
CA VAL A 60 2.75 -4.19 2.96
C VAL A 60 1.36 -3.61 2.84
N SER A 61 0.75 -3.74 1.68
CA SER A 61 -0.67 -3.39 1.49
C SER A 61 -1.58 -4.51 1.99
N ASN A 62 -2.87 -4.22 2.13
CA ASN A 62 -3.85 -5.30 2.13
C ASN A 62 -3.76 -6.10 0.82
N GLY A 63 -4.12 -7.38 0.88
CA GLY A 63 -4.37 -8.20 -0.30
C GLY A 63 -5.66 -7.78 -0.98
N PHE A 64 -5.63 -7.76 -2.30
CA PHE A 64 -6.77 -7.44 -3.16
C PHE A 64 -6.75 -8.33 -4.41
N PRO A 65 -7.89 -8.50 -5.10
CA PRO A 65 -7.94 -9.28 -6.34
C PRO A 65 -6.97 -8.73 -7.39
N GLU A 66 -6.33 -9.62 -8.14
CA GLU A 66 -5.41 -9.26 -9.21
C GLU A 66 -6.08 -8.35 -10.24
N GLY A 67 -5.41 -7.26 -10.62
CA GLY A 67 -5.92 -6.26 -11.57
C GLY A 67 -6.89 -5.23 -10.97
N TYR A 68 -7.14 -5.28 -9.67
CA TYR A 68 -8.01 -4.32 -8.97
C TYR A 68 -7.24 -3.54 -7.89
N LEU A 69 -7.78 -2.40 -7.49
CA LEU A 69 -7.34 -1.63 -6.34
C LEU A 69 -8.53 -1.29 -5.44
N PRO A 70 -8.33 -1.16 -4.12
CA PRO A 70 -9.38 -0.71 -3.22
C PRO A 70 -9.83 0.71 -3.62
N LYS A 71 -11.13 0.93 -3.64
CA LYS A 71 -11.70 2.26 -3.89
C LYS A 71 -11.22 3.24 -2.81
N PRO A 72 -10.57 4.36 -3.16
CA PRO A 72 -10.21 5.37 -2.18
C PRO A 72 -11.43 5.94 -1.47
N VAL A 73 -11.34 6.10 -0.16
CA VAL A 73 -12.36 6.81 0.63
C VAL A 73 -12.05 8.29 0.54
N LEU A 74 -12.74 8.97 -0.36
CA LEU A 74 -12.61 10.42 -0.56
C LEU A 74 -13.80 11.14 0.10
N PRO A 75 -13.62 12.37 0.59
CA PRO A 75 -14.74 13.19 1.01
C PRO A 75 -15.72 13.40 -0.16
N PRO A 76 -17.02 13.60 0.12
CA PRO A 76 -17.97 13.90 -0.93
C PRO A 76 -17.53 15.15 -1.68
N VAL A 77 -17.57 15.07 -3.00
CA VAL A 77 -17.23 16.16 -3.88
C VAL A 77 -18.29 17.25 -3.76
N THR A 78 -17.89 18.45 -3.34
CA THR A 78 -18.79 19.60 -3.22
C THR A 78 -18.88 20.36 -4.54
N GLN A 79 -19.99 21.06 -4.78
CA GLN A 79 -20.16 21.93 -5.95
C GLN A 79 -19.08 23.02 -5.99
N ASP A 80 -18.71 23.60 -4.83
CA ASP A 80 -17.64 24.60 -4.73
C ASP A 80 -16.25 24.03 -5.05
N PHE A 81 -16.01 22.75 -4.70
CA PHE A 81 -14.77 22.08 -5.08
C PHE A 81 -14.71 21.86 -6.59
N LEU A 82 -15.80 21.36 -7.19
CA LEU A 82 -15.90 21.20 -8.65
C LEU A 82 -15.73 22.54 -9.38
N GLY A 83 -16.39 23.59 -8.91
CA GLY A 83 -16.28 24.93 -9.49
C GLY A 83 -14.84 25.44 -9.53
N ARG A 84 -14.03 25.15 -8.50
CA ARG A 84 -12.60 25.50 -8.48
C ARG A 84 -11.77 24.68 -9.45
N VAL A 85 -11.96 23.36 -9.48
CA VAL A 85 -11.23 22.45 -10.38
C VAL A 85 -11.52 22.79 -11.85
N PHE A 86 -12.79 22.97 -12.20
CA PHE A 86 -13.18 23.29 -13.58
C PHE A 86 -12.83 24.73 -13.98
N GLN A 87 -12.82 25.71 -13.07
CA GLN A 87 -12.31 27.06 -13.38
C GLN A 87 -10.82 27.04 -13.75
N GLU A 88 -10.01 26.20 -13.12
CA GLU A 88 -8.59 26.05 -13.47
C GLU A 88 -8.38 25.40 -14.85
N GLU A 89 -9.27 24.50 -15.27
CA GLU A 89 -9.23 23.87 -16.59
C GLU A 89 -9.71 24.82 -17.70
N ASP A 90 -10.78 25.59 -17.46
CA ASP A 90 -11.30 26.59 -18.40
C ASP A 90 -10.33 27.77 -18.65
N LEU A 91 -9.51 28.13 -17.66
CA LEU A 91 -8.46 29.14 -17.84
C LEU A 91 -7.34 28.65 -18.77
N LYS A 92 -7.00 27.35 -18.72
CA LYS A 92 -6.00 26.75 -19.62
C LYS A 92 -6.52 26.64 -21.05
N GLU A 93 -7.80 26.32 -21.23
CA GLU A 93 -8.42 26.23 -22.56
C GLU A 93 -8.60 27.60 -23.23
N LYS A 94 -8.93 28.64 -22.46
CA LYS A 94 -9.03 30.03 -22.96
C LYS A 94 -7.69 30.68 -23.25
N ALA A 95 -6.61 30.26 -22.58
CA ALA A 95 -5.26 30.77 -22.83
C ALA A 95 -4.66 30.32 -24.18
N TYR A 96 -5.23 29.29 -24.84
CA TYR A 96 -4.72 28.75 -26.11
C TYR A 96 -5.53 29.18 -27.35
N ARG A 97 -6.54 30.06 -27.19
CA ARG A 97 -7.22 30.71 -28.32
C ARG A 97 -6.70 32.13 -28.47
N ILE A 98 -5.67 32.28 -29.31
CA ILE A 98 -5.24 33.55 -29.92
C ILE A 98 -6.19 33.88 -31.07
#